data_AF-A0AAE2BGP5-F1
#
_entry.id   AF-A0AAE2BGP5-F1
#
_cell.length_a   1.000
_cell.length_b   1.000
_cell.length_c   1.000
_cell.angle_alpha   90.00
_cell.angle_beta   90.00
_cell.angle_gamma   90.00
#
_symmetry.space_group_name_H-M   'P 1'
#
loop_
_entity.id
_entity.type
_entity.pdbx_description
1 polymer ?
#
loop_
_entity_poly.entity_id
_entity_poly.type
_entity_poly.pdbx_seq_one_letter_code
_entity_poly.pdbx_strand_id
1 'polypeptide(L)'
;MLHALVRTPAEPFSCARRLLHSAAAPLFKETGLYGFDHLKSAKGFQRMVDDAIERSNELVNYIAGMPSAPEIIRSMDEISDTVCTTIDSAELCRHTHPDREFVEEASRASLRLNEYLHGDLGYLYLDLKSRKGKHPICAHFAIKGGRRISETDYQLPIVALVCNFSGSNFASVHLHHSDVETLFHEFGHALHSLLSRTDYQHFSGTRVVLDFAETPSNLFEYYAWDYRVLRKFAKHNLTGDPIPEKLVQSLIGAKNMFAATELQRQVFYALIDQALHTMQPSSVKDTVSIVADLKREHTSWKYVEGTHWHTRFSHLVTYGAGYYSYLYAKCFAATIWQKMLQQDPLSPAAGSALRSKFLQHGGAKDPTVILNDLVGNCVVRKQNGGIIPDITSLGEEMQLFNSS
;
A
#
# COMPACT_ATOMS: atom_id res chain seq x y z
N MET A 1 -29.62 16.02 11.41
CA MET A 1 -30.71 16.43 12.33
C MET A 1 -30.67 15.50 13.51
N LEU A 2 -30.10 15.96 14.63
CA LEU A 2 -30.04 15.27 15.92
C LEU A 2 -31.40 15.43 16.63
N HIS A 3 -32.02 14.33 17.07
CA HIS A 3 -32.98 14.20 18.17
C HIS A 3 -33.19 12.68 18.34
N ALA A 4 -33.07 12.02 19.50
CA ALA A 4 -33.33 12.45 20.86
C ALA A 4 -32.50 11.62 21.87
N LEU A 5 -31.81 12.33 22.78
CA LEU A 5 -31.19 11.78 24.00
C LEU A 5 -31.35 12.86 25.09
N VAL A 6 -32.47 12.87 25.82
CA VAL A 6 -32.55 13.41 27.19
C VAL A 6 -33.76 12.82 27.90
N ARG A 7 -33.53 12.05 28.97
CA ARG A 7 -34.29 12.13 30.23
C ARG A 7 -33.37 11.81 31.41
N THR A 8 -33.28 12.74 32.35
CA THR A 8 -32.70 12.67 33.70
C THR A 8 -33.61 13.51 34.63
N PRO A 9 -33.46 13.53 35.97
CA PRO A 9 -33.06 12.49 36.95
C PRO A 9 -34.02 12.42 38.18
N ALA A 10 -33.84 11.44 39.07
CA ALA A 10 -34.24 11.56 40.49
C ALA A 10 -33.33 10.74 41.42
N GLU A 11 -32.59 11.50 42.23
CA GLU A 11 -31.84 11.36 43.50
C GLU A 11 -32.07 10.15 44.48
N PRO A 12 -31.15 9.97 45.46
CA PRO A 12 -30.54 8.69 45.86
C PRO A 12 -31.19 8.04 47.09
N PHE A 13 -30.85 6.79 47.44
CA PHE A 13 -30.54 6.35 48.82
C PHE A 13 -30.25 4.84 48.93
N SER A 14 -29.23 4.56 49.76
CA SER A 14 -29.15 3.46 50.75
C SER A 14 -28.89 2.01 50.31
N CYS A 15 -27.70 1.56 50.71
CA CYS A 15 -27.32 0.17 50.88
C CYS A 15 -28.10 -0.47 52.04
N ALA A 16 -28.98 -1.43 51.73
CA ALA A 16 -29.54 -2.35 52.72
C ALA A 16 -29.72 -3.74 52.11
N ARG A 17 -28.95 -4.72 52.63
CA ARG A 17 -29.19 -6.16 52.41
C ARG A 17 -30.61 -6.50 52.87
N ARG A 18 -31.49 -6.88 51.93
CA ARG A 18 -32.67 -7.69 52.22
C ARG A 18 -32.75 -8.86 51.24
N LEU A 19 -32.74 -10.05 51.82
CA LEU A 19 -33.06 -11.32 51.17
C LEU A 19 -34.49 -11.26 50.61
N LEU A 20 -34.64 -11.56 49.32
CA LEU A 20 -35.91 -11.91 48.66
C LEU A 20 -35.61 -13.12 47.77
N HIS A 21 -36.01 -14.33 48.19
CA HIS A 21 -37.20 -15.02 47.69
C HIS A 21 -37.28 -15.11 46.15
N SER A 22 -37.15 -16.35 45.69
CA SER A 22 -37.33 -16.86 44.34
C SER A 22 -38.56 -16.26 43.63
N ALA A 23 -38.31 -15.37 42.69
CA ALA A 23 -39.20 -15.11 41.57
C ALA A 23 -38.42 -15.46 40.29
N ALA A 24 -39.00 -16.33 39.45
CA ALA A 24 -38.40 -16.73 38.18
C ALA A 24 -38.08 -15.49 37.34
N ALA A 25 -36.81 -15.33 36.99
CA ALA A 25 -36.38 -14.32 36.03
C ALA A 25 -37.10 -14.59 34.70
N PRO A 26 -37.58 -13.55 33.98
CA PRO A 26 -38.07 -13.75 32.63
C PRO A 26 -36.93 -14.36 31.82
N LEU A 27 -37.21 -15.43 31.07
CA LEU A 27 -36.26 -16.00 30.10
C LEU A 27 -35.86 -14.89 29.13
N PHE A 28 -34.70 -14.26 29.37
CA PHE A 28 -34.07 -13.42 28.37
C PHE A 28 -33.83 -14.32 27.17
N LYS A 29 -34.53 -14.04 26.07
CA LYS A 29 -34.27 -14.69 24.79
C LYS A 29 -32.81 -14.36 24.46
N GLU A 30 -31.94 -15.37 24.47
CA GLU A 30 -30.53 -15.17 24.08
C GLU A 30 -30.50 -14.62 22.67
N THR A 31 -30.22 -13.32 22.56
CA THR A 31 -29.95 -12.63 21.30
C THR A 31 -28.44 -12.59 21.14
N GLY A 32 -27.96 -12.74 19.91
CA GLY A 32 -26.53 -12.58 19.64
C GLY A 32 -26.10 -11.11 19.77
N LEU A 33 -24.83 -10.85 19.48
CA LEU A 33 -24.25 -9.51 19.58
C LEU A 33 -25.10 -8.47 18.84
N TYR A 34 -25.31 -7.32 19.46
CA TYR A 34 -26.12 -6.20 18.96
C TYR A 34 -27.59 -6.55 18.63
N GLY A 35 -28.10 -7.67 19.15
CA GLY A 35 -29.46 -8.14 18.88
C GLY A 35 -29.57 -9.02 17.63
N PHE A 36 -28.47 -9.32 16.94
CA PHE A 36 -28.48 -10.18 15.75
C PHE A 36 -28.36 -11.65 16.14
N ASP A 37 -29.34 -12.47 15.73
CA ASP A 37 -29.35 -13.90 16.03
C ASP A 37 -28.15 -14.66 15.45
N HIS A 38 -27.61 -14.21 14.30
CA HIS A 38 -26.40 -14.81 13.72
C HIS A 38 -25.18 -14.65 14.63
N LEU A 39 -25.08 -13.53 15.36
CA LEU A 39 -23.92 -13.17 16.16
C LEU A 39 -23.93 -13.80 17.57
N LYS A 40 -24.48 -15.01 17.70
CA LYS A 40 -24.32 -15.86 18.90
C LYS A 40 -22.92 -16.46 19.01
N SER A 41 -22.14 -16.41 17.92
CA SER A 41 -20.73 -16.78 17.85
C SER A 41 -19.99 -15.85 16.88
N ALA A 42 -18.67 -15.76 17.00
CA ALA A 42 -17.84 -14.95 16.10
C ALA A 42 -18.05 -15.32 14.61
N LYS A 43 -18.14 -16.63 14.31
CA LYS A 43 -18.42 -17.14 12.95
C LYS A 43 -19.79 -16.72 12.41
N GLY A 44 -20.67 -16.21 13.26
CA GLY A 44 -21.94 -15.59 12.87
C GLY A 44 -21.80 -14.49 11.84
N PHE A 45 -20.69 -13.75 11.88
CA PHE A 45 -20.39 -12.71 10.90
C PHE A 45 -20.28 -13.24 9.47
N GLN A 46 -19.80 -14.47 9.28
CA GLN A 46 -19.69 -15.07 7.95
C GLN A 46 -21.08 -15.27 7.34
N ARG A 47 -22.01 -15.85 8.10
CA ARG A 47 -23.41 -16.04 7.66
C ARG A 47 -24.12 -14.73 7.44
N MET A 48 -23.94 -13.76 8.34
CA MET A 48 -24.56 -12.44 8.19
C MET A 48 -24.14 -11.77 6.87
N VAL A 49 -22.87 -11.92 6.46
CA VAL A 49 -22.41 -11.43 5.15
C VAL A 49 -22.95 -12.26 3.99
N ASP A 50 -22.98 -13.58 4.10
CA ASP A 50 -23.55 -14.46 3.07
C ASP A 50 -25.01 -14.09 2.78
N ASP A 51 -25.83 -14.00 3.83
CA ASP A 51 -27.25 -13.64 3.74
C ASP A 51 -27.43 -12.23 3.17
N ALA A 52 -26.57 -11.28 3.57
CA ALA A 52 -26.61 -9.91 3.05
C ALA A 52 -26.30 -9.84 1.55
N ILE A 53 -25.30 -10.58 1.08
CA ILE A 53 -24.91 -10.66 -0.33
C ILE A 53 -26.00 -11.36 -1.14
N GLU A 54 -26.50 -12.50 -0.67
CA GLU A 54 -27.58 -13.25 -1.33
C GLU A 54 -28.82 -12.36 -1.49
N ARG A 55 -29.27 -11.73 -0.39
CA ARG A 55 -30.44 -10.84 -0.42
C ARG A 55 -30.25 -9.64 -1.33
N SER A 56 -29.07 -9.02 -1.31
CA SER A 56 -28.77 -7.90 -2.18
C SER A 56 -28.82 -8.31 -3.66
N ASN A 57 -28.28 -9.48 -4.01
CA ASN A 57 -28.33 -10.01 -5.37
C ASN A 57 -29.76 -10.35 -5.83
N GLU A 58 -30.60 -10.92 -4.95
CA GLU A 58 -32.02 -11.14 -5.25
C GLU A 58 -32.73 -9.84 -5.59
N LEU A 59 -32.51 -8.79 -4.79
CA LEU A 59 -33.14 -7.48 -4.98
C LEU A 59 -32.62 -6.79 -6.24
N VAL A 60 -31.32 -6.87 -6.53
CA VAL A 60 -30.74 -6.35 -7.79
C VAL A 60 -31.35 -7.07 -9.00
N ASN A 61 -31.48 -8.39 -8.96
CA ASN A 61 -32.12 -9.17 -10.02
C ASN A 61 -33.61 -8.82 -10.18
N TYR A 62 -34.32 -8.59 -9.08
CA TYR A 62 -35.71 -8.14 -9.11
C TYR A 62 -35.85 -6.75 -9.74
N ILE A 63 -34.98 -5.80 -9.38
CA ILE A 63 -34.94 -4.45 -9.99
C ILE A 63 -34.62 -4.53 -11.49
N ALA A 64 -33.72 -5.43 -11.90
CA ALA A 64 -33.38 -5.63 -13.31
C ALA A 64 -34.58 -6.11 -14.16
N GLY A 65 -35.58 -6.73 -13.53
CA GLY A 65 -36.87 -7.05 -14.13
C GLY A 65 -37.78 -5.83 -14.38
N MET A 66 -37.34 -4.63 -14.03
CA MET A 66 -38.06 -3.36 -14.15
C MET A 66 -39.47 -3.37 -13.49
N PRO A 67 -39.57 -3.60 -12.17
CA PRO A 67 -40.83 -3.51 -11.43
C PRO A 67 -41.30 -2.05 -11.30
N SER A 68 -42.39 -1.80 -10.59
CA SER A 68 -42.89 -0.44 -10.44
C SER A 68 -41.89 0.47 -9.71
N ALA A 69 -41.90 1.78 -9.98
CA ALA A 69 -40.98 2.72 -9.34
C ALA A 69 -40.99 2.67 -7.79
N PRO A 70 -42.14 2.52 -7.09
CA PRO A 70 -42.15 2.33 -5.64
C PRO A 70 -41.47 1.03 -5.19
N GLU A 71 -41.60 -0.04 -5.96
CA GLU A 71 -40.93 -1.31 -5.67
C GLU A 71 -39.41 -1.20 -5.86
N ILE A 72 -38.95 -0.50 -6.90
CA ILE A 72 -37.53 -0.20 -7.10
C ILE A 72 -36.96 0.57 -5.90
N ILE A 73 -37.63 1.65 -5.46
CA ILE A 73 -37.17 2.45 -4.31
C ILE A 73 -37.08 1.58 -3.06
N ARG A 74 -38.13 0.80 -2.76
CA ARG A 74 -38.14 -0.08 -1.59
C ARG A 74 -37.02 -1.12 -1.65
N SER A 75 -36.77 -1.70 -2.83
CA SER A 75 -35.67 -2.66 -3.02
C SER A 75 -34.30 -2.00 -2.85
N MET A 76 -34.12 -0.75 -3.30
CA MET A 76 -32.87 -0.01 -3.07
C MET A 76 -32.65 0.31 -1.59
N ASP A 77 -33.69 0.73 -0.87
CA ASP A 77 -33.64 0.98 0.57
C ASP A 77 -33.28 -0.31 1.32
N GLU A 78 -33.90 -1.44 0.94
CA GLU A 78 -33.64 -2.73 1.58
C GLU A 78 -32.21 -3.25 1.30
N ILE A 79 -31.66 -3.04 0.10
CA ILE A 79 -30.25 -3.31 -0.20
C ILE A 79 -29.37 -2.47 0.73
N SER A 80 -29.64 -1.18 0.84
CA SER A 80 -28.87 -0.27 1.70
C SER A 80 -28.91 -0.71 3.16
N ASP A 81 -30.10 -0.99 3.69
CA ASP A 81 -30.28 -1.45 5.07
C ASP A 81 -29.53 -2.76 5.33
N THR A 82 -29.62 -3.72 4.42
CA THR A 82 -28.98 -5.03 4.53
C THR A 82 -27.45 -4.90 4.58
N VAL A 83 -26.89 -4.11 3.68
CA VAL A 83 -25.44 -3.86 3.60
C VAL A 83 -24.95 -3.06 4.81
N CYS A 84 -25.57 -1.93 5.11
CA CYS A 84 -25.17 -1.04 6.22
C CYS A 84 -25.26 -1.76 7.56
N THR A 85 -26.33 -2.52 7.81
CA THR A 85 -26.49 -3.29 9.05
C THR A 85 -25.32 -4.25 9.28
N THR A 86 -24.87 -4.92 8.22
CA THR A 86 -23.76 -5.87 8.29
C THR A 86 -22.42 -5.16 8.47
N ILE A 87 -22.17 -4.10 7.69
CA ILE A 87 -20.93 -3.32 7.79
C ILE A 87 -20.80 -2.65 9.14
N ASP A 88 -21.84 -2.00 9.65
CA ASP A 88 -21.79 -1.24 10.91
C ASP A 88 -21.59 -2.17 12.10
N SER A 89 -22.24 -3.34 12.09
CA SER A 89 -22.05 -4.36 13.12
C SER A 89 -20.62 -4.88 13.13
N ALA A 90 -20.04 -5.14 11.95
CA ALA A 90 -18.66 -5.56 11.84
C ALA A 90 -17.69 -4.46 12.28
N GLU A 91 -17.92 -3.22 11.84
CA GLU A 91 -17.09 -2.05 12.15
C GLU A 91 -17.05 -1.77 13.65
N LEU A 92 -18.22 -1.81 14.30
CA LEU A 92 -18.33 -1.64 15.73
C LEU A 92 -17.61 -2.76 16.49
N CYS A 93 -17.79 -4.01 16.06
CA CYS A 93 -17.16 -5.17 16.69
C CYS A 93 -15.63 -5.09 16.63
N ARG A 94 -15.05 -4.72 15.48
CA ARG A 94 -13.59 -4.58 15.31
C ARG A 94 -12.95 -3.60 16.28
N HIS A 95 -13.68 -2.54 16.64
CA HIS A 95 -13.16 -1.46 17.47
C HIS A 95 -13.48 -1.61 18.96
N THR A 96 -14.54 -2.35 19.31
CA THR A 96 -15.08 -2.36 20.68
C THR A 96 -15.02 -3.72 21.36
N HIS A 97 -14.98 -4.82 20.60
CA HIS A 97 -15.13 -6.15 21.17
C HIS A 97 -13.83 -6.63 21.83
N PRO A 98 -13.87 -7.15 23.08
CA PRO A 98 -12.66 -7.57 23.81
C PRO A 98 -12.10 -8.92 23.32
N ASP A 99 -12.95 -9.77 22.73
CA ASP A 99 -12.55 -11.07 22.19
C ASP A 99 -11.94 -10.94 20.78
N ARG A 100 -10.73 -11.48 20.61
CA ARG A 100 -10.00 -11.48 19.35
C ARG A 100 -10.68 -12.27 18.24
N GLU A 101 -11.35 -13.38 18.55
CA GLU A 101 -12.01 -14.18 17.51
C GLU A 101 -13.13 -13.36 16.84
N PHE A 102 -13.89 -12.63 17.65
CA PHE A 102 -14.92 -11.70 17.16
C PHE A 102 -14.32 -10.57 16.32
N VAL A 103 -13.22 -9.96 16.76
CA VAL A 103 -12.52 -8.90 16.00
C VAL A 103 -11.99 -9.42 14.67
N GLU A 104 -11.42 -10.62 14.63
CA GLU A 104 -10.92 -11.24 13.40
C GLU A 104 -12.04 -11.60 12.43
N GLU A 105 -13.12 -12.22 12.91
CA GLU A 105 -14.27 -12.58 12.07
C GLU A 105 -15.01 -11.34 11.55
N ALA A 106 -15.17 -10.31 12.38
CA ALA A 106 -15.71 -9.02 11.93
C ALA A 106 -14.81 -8.34 10.88
N SER A 107 -13.48 -8.48 11.01
CA SER A 107 -12.54 -8.01 9.99
C SER A 107 -12.69 -8.76 8.67
N ARG A 108 -12.82 -10.09 8.70
CA ARG A 108 -13.07 -10.92 7.51
C ARG A 108 -14.41 -10.55 6.85
N ALA A 109 -15.46 -10.38 7.65
CA ALA A 109 -16.78 -9.99 7.16
C ALA A 109 -16.77 -8.62 6.46
N SER A 110 -16.15 -7.61 7.08
CA SER A 110 -16.00 -6.29 6.48
C SER A 110 -15.23 -6.33 5.16
N LEU A 111 -14.15 -7.12 5.06
CA LEU A 111 -13.41 -7.30 3.81
C LEU A 111 -14.25 -7.94 2.72
N ARG A 112 -14.99 -9.01 3.05
CA ARG A 112 -15.82 -9.74 2.09
C ARG A 112 -17.00 -8.92 1.58
N LEU A 113 -17.65 -8.15 2.45
CA LEU A 113 -18.73 -7.27 2.03
C LEU A 113 -18.19 -6.11 1.18
N ASN A 114 -17.00 -5.58 1.49
CA ASN A 114 -16.34 -4.60 0.62
C ASN A 114 -15.97 -5.18 -0.75
N GLU A 115 -15.55 -6.45 -0.84
CA GLU A 115 -15.31 -7.14 -2.10
C GLU A 115 -16.59 -7.21 -2.95
N TYR A 116 -17.71 -7.56 -2.33
CA TYR A 116 -19.02 -7.55 -2.98
C TYR A 116 -19.42 -6.16 -3.49
N LEU A 117 -19.22 -5.12 -2.68
CA LEU A 117 -19.62 -3.76 -3.01
C LEU A 117 -18.73 -3.09 -4.07
N HIS A 118 -17.45 -3.44 -4.11
CA HIS A 118 -16.47 -2.75 -4.93
C HIS A 118 -16.04 -3.52 -6.18
N GLY A 119 -16.38 -4.81 -6.27
CA GLY A 119 -15.97 -5.68 -7.36
C GLY A 119 -14.46 -5.87 -7.45
N ASP A 120 -14.03 -6.62 -8.47
CA ASP A 120 -12.61 -6.87 -8.73
C ASP A 120 -11.87 -5.56 -9.01
N LEU A 121 -10.65 -5.43 -8.47
CA LEU A 121 -9.81 -4.25 -8.72
C LEU A 121 -8.85 -4.42 -9.90
N GLY A 122 -8.56 -5.65 -10.30
CA GLY A 122 -7.56 -6.02 -11.30
C GLY A 122 -6.98 -7.41 -11.05
N TYR A 123 -6.13 -7.87 -11.95
CA TYR A 123 -5.50 -9.20 -11.87
C TYR A 123 -3.98 -9.09 -11.76
N LEU A 124 -3.39 -9.82 -10.80
CA LEU A 124 -1.95 -9.89 -10.58
C LEU A 124 -1.44 -11.32 -10.79
N TYR A 125 -0.58 -11.51 -11.79
CA TYR A 125 0.20 -12.73 -11.97
C TYR A 125 1.49 -12.65 -11.17
N LEU A 126 1.81 -13.70 -10.41
CA LEU A 126 3.06 -13.82 -9.67
C LEU A 126 3.95 -14.88 -10.33
N ASP A 127 4.99 -14.43 -11.04
CA ASP A 127 6.01 -15.29 -11.61
C ASP A 127 7.32 -15.14 -10.81
N LEU A 128 7.41 -15.83 -9.67
CA LEU A 128 8.44 -15.55 -8.65
C LEU A 128 9.70 -16.44 -8.74
N LYS A 129 9.62 -17.58 -9.45
CA LYS A 129 10.71 -18.58 -9.49
C LYS A 129 11.66 -18.35 -10.66
N SER A 130 12.95 -18.56 -10.42
CA SER A 130 13.94 -18.61 -11.51
C SER A 130 13.71 -19.83 -12.42
N ARG A 131 13.87 -19.64 -13.74
CA ARG A 131 13.89 -20.72 -14.74
C ARG A 131 14.69 -20.31 -15.98
N LYS A 132 15.22 -21.29 -16.73
CA LYS A 132 15.96 -21.04 -17.98
C LYS A 132 15.08 -20.28 -18.99
N GLY A 133 15.63 -19.22 -19.59
CA GLY A 133 14.94 -18.41 -20.61
C GLY A 133 13.97 -17.36 -20.06
N LYS A 134 13.83 -17.23 -18.73
CA LYS A 134 13.04 -16.17 -18.09
C LYS A 134 13.78 -14.83 -18.06
N HIS A 135 13.02 -13.75 -18.02
CA HIS A 135 13.53 -12.41 -17.78
C HIS A 135 14.36 -12.34 -16.47
N PRO A 136 15.58 -11.80 -16.50
CA PRO A 136 16.54 -11.98 -15.40
C PRO A 136 16.34 -11.04 -14.21
N ILE A 137 15.65 -9.90 -14.39
CA ILE A 137 15.42 -8.93 -13.30
C ILE A 137 14.04 -9.09 -12.68
N CYS A 138 13.95 -8.81 -11.38
CA CYS A 138 12.67 -8.66 -10.69
C CYS A 138 12.04 -7.35 -11.17
N ALA A 139 10.80 -7.42 -11.67
CA ALA A 139 10.14 -6.31 -12.36
C ALA A 139 8.62 -6.50 -12.41
N HIS A 140 7.92 -5.38 -12.34
CA HIS A 140 6.53 -5.22 -12.68
C HIS A 140 6.32 -5.02 -14.20
N PHE A 141 5.35 -5.74 -14.77
CA PHE A 141 4.90 -5.58 -16.16
C PHE A 141 3.40 -5.34 -16.22
N ALA A 142 2.99 -4.21 -16.82
CA ALA A 142 1.59 -3.95 -17.15
C ALA A 142 1.22 -4.66 -18.46
N ILE A 143 0.37 -5.69 -18.37
CA ILE A 143 -0.17 -6.43 -19.53
C ILE A 143 -1.35 -5.67 -20.12
N LYS A 144 -2.23 -5.16 -19.26
CA LYS A 144 -3.40 -4.34 -19.63
C LYS A 144 -3.54 -3.22 -18.61
N GLY A 145 -3.60 -1.97 -19.06
CA GLY A 145 -3.85 -0.84 -18.15
C GLY A 145 -5.34 -0.67 -17.87
N GLY A 146 -5.66 -0.02 -16.75
CA GLY A 146 -7.02 0.35 -16.39
C GLY A 146 -7.51 1.52 -17.24
N ARG A 147 -8.78 1.48 -17.66
CA ARG A 147 -9.43 2.64 -18.31
C ARG A 147 -10.94 2.59 -18.19
N ARG A 148 -11.58 3.75 -18.24
CA ARG A 148 -13.03 3.83 -18.45
C ARG A 148 -13.37 3.43 -19.89
N ILE A 149 -14.33 2.53 -20.06
CA ILE A 149 -14.88 2.15 -21.38
C ILE A 149 -16.17 2.94 -21.65
N SER A 150 -17.03 3.06 -20.63
CA SER A 150 -18.26 3.85 -20.64
C SER A 150 -18.55 4.37 -19.22
N GLU A 151 -19.67 5.09 -19.02
CA GLU A 151 -20.09 5.54 -17.68
C GLU A 151 -20.30 4.40 -16.67
N THR A 152 -20.60 3.19 -17.16
CA THR A 152 -20.93 2.03 -16.32
C THR A 152 -19.92 0.89 -16.42
N ASP A 153 -18.93 0.99 -17.32
CA ASP A 153 -17.97 -0.08 -17.58
C ASP A 153 -16.52 0.41 -17.47
N TYR A 154 -15.72 -0.36 -16.74
CA TYR A 154 -14.32 -0.08 -16.49
C TYR A 154 -13.45 -1.29 -16.82
N GLN A 155 -12.47 -1.08 -17.69
CA GLN A 155 -11.48 -2.08 -18.03
C GLN A 155 -10.54 -2.29 -16.84
N LEU A 156 -10.60 -3.48 -16.22
CA LEU A 156 -9.71 -3.80 -15.11
C LEU A 156 -8.25 -4.00 -15.56
N PRO A 157 -7.26 -3.49 -14.80
CA PRO A 157 -5.84 -3.70 -15.10
C PRO A 157 -5.42 -5.16 -14.93
N ILE A 158 -4.45 -5.59 -15.73
CA ILE A 158 -3.79 -6.90 -15.63
C ILE A 158 -2.29 -6.65 -15.56
N VAL A 159 -1.66 -7.21 -14.53
CA VAL A 159 -0.26 -6.97 -14.17
C VAL A 159 0.44 -8.30 -13.93
N ALA A 160 1.71 -8.40 -14.27
CA ALA A 160 2.59 -9.49 -13.86
C ALA A 160 3.75 -8.96 -13.03
N LEU A 161 3.97 -9.54 -11.86
CA LEU A 161 5.15 -9.33 -11.03
C LEU A 161 6.08 -10.53 -11.23
N VAL A 162 7.23 -10.26 -11.83
CA VAL A 162 8.20 -11.28 -12.24
C VAL A 162 9.42 -11.13 -11.35
N CYS A 163 9.85 -12.17 -10.64
CA CYS A 163 11.09 -12.20 -9.85
C CYS A 163 11.81 -13.54 -10.01
N ASN A 164 13.04 -13.66 -9.50
CA ASN A 164 13.91 -14.81 -9.76
C ASN A 164 14.43 -15.48 -8.48
N PHE A 165 13.53 -15.77 -7.55
CA PHE A 165 13.88 -16.43 -6.30
C PHE A 165 14.34 -17.86 -6.55
N SER A 166 15.41 -18.26 -5.86
CA SER A 166 16.07 -19.55 -6.04
C SER A 166 15.41 -20.64 -5.19
N GLY A 167 15.18 -21.82 -5.76
CA GLY A 167 14.69 -23.00 -5.04
C GLY A 167 14.01 -24.03 -5.95
N SER A 168 14.14 -25.31 -5.60
CA SER A 168 13.55 -26.43 -6.37
C SER A 168 12.04 -26.55 -6.17
N ASN A 169 11.52 -26.26 -4.97
CA ASN A 169 10.09 -26.20 -4.66
C ASN A 169 9.76 -24.97 -3.79
N PHE A 170 8.49 -24.56 -3.69
CA PHE A 170 8.13 -23.35 -2.91
C PHE A 170 8.39 -23.52 -1.40
N ALA A 171 8.32 -24.74 -0.87
CA ALA A 171 8.52 -25.03 0.55
C ALA A 171 9.97 -24.87 1.01
N SER A 172 10.94 -24.92 0.09
CA SER A 172 12.37 -24.76 0.39
C SER A 172 12.94 -23.37 0.06
N VAL A 173 12.14 -22.48 -0.54
CA VAL A 173 12.61 -21.13 -0.91
C VAL A 173 12.66 -20.28 0.35
N HIS A 174 13.87 -19.82 0.68
CA HIS A 174 14.10 -18.83 1.72
C HIS A 174 14.55 -17.55 1.05
N LEU A 175 13.91 -16.44 1.38
CA LEU A 175 14.25 -15.13 0.84
C LEU A 175 15.25 -14.44 1.77
N HIS A 176 16.32 -13.88 1.20
CA HIS A 176 17.10 -12.90 1.93
C HIS A 176 16.26 -11.63 2.14
N HIS A 177 16.62 -10.82 3.12
CA HIS A 177 15.88 -9.58 3.37
C HIS A 177 15.88 -8.64 2.14
N SER A 178 16.98 -8.60 1.39
CA SER A 178 17.07 -7.87 0.12
C SER A 178 16.06 -8.35 -0.93
N ASP A 179 15.74 -9.65 -0.95
CA ASP A 179 14.73 -10.22 -1.85
C ASP A 179 13.32 -9.76 -1.43
N VAL A 180 13.07 -9.66 -0.12
CA VAL A 180 11.81 -9.13 0.43
C VAL A 180 11.66 -7.65 0.11
N GLU A 181 12.71 -6.85 0.32
CA GLU A 181 12.72 -5.43 -0.05
C GLU A 181 12.45 -5.24 -1.55
N THR A 182 13.12 -6.01 -2.41
CA THR A 182 12.87 -6.00 -3.86
C THR A 182 11.45 -6.41 -4.20
N LEU A 183 10.89 -7.43 -3.54
CA LEU A 183 9.50 -7.85 -3.74
C LEU A 183 8.53 -6.73 -3.37
N PHE A 184 8.75 -6.04 -2.26
CA PHE A 184 7.91 -4.92 -1.84
C PHE A 184 8.03 -3.72 -2.79
N HIS A 185 9.23 -3.44 -3.31
CA HIS A 185 9.44 -2.43 -4.34
C HIS A 185 8.56 -2.71 -5.57
N GLU A 186 8.66 -3.91 -6.14
CA GLU A 186 7.86 -4.29 -7.33
C GLU A 186 6.36 -4.40 -7.01
N PHE A 187 6.01 -4.78 -5.78
CA PHE A 187 4.63 -4.80 -5.33
C PHE A 187 4.04 -3.40 -5.21
N GLY A 188 4.84 -2.38 -4.85
CA GLY A 188 4.43 -0.98 -4.91
C GLY A 188 4.05 -0.54 -6.32
N HIS A 189 4.83 -0.92 -7.33
CA HIS A 189 4.48 -0.72 -8.74
C HIS A 189 3.20 -1.46 -9.14
N ALA A 190 3.06 -2.72 -8.72
CA ALA A 190 1.87 -3.51 -9.00
C ALA A 190 0.61 -2.90 -8.37
N LEU A 191 0.66 -2.46 -7.11
CA LEU A 191 -0.44 -1.78 -6.45
C LEU A 191 -0.80 -0.47 -7.14
N HIS A 192 0.19 0.31 -7.57
CA HIS A 192 -0.07 1.54 -8.33
C HIS A 192 -0.87 1.23 -9.61
N SER A 193 -0.50 0.19 -10.35
CA SER A 193 -1.22 -0.26 -11.53
C SER A 193 -2.62 -0.80 -11.24
N LEU A 194 -2.77 -1.62 -10.20
CA LEU A 194 -4.05 -2.27 -9.85
C LEU A 194 -5.07 -1.27 -9.27
N LEU A 195 -4.60 -0.28 -8.51
CA LEU A 195 -5.47 0.67 -7.81
C LEU A 195 -5.79 1.92 -8.66
N SER A 196 -5.07 2.14 -9.76
CA SER A 196 -5.34 3.24 -10.71
C SER A 196 -6.75 3.19 -11.30
N ARG A 197 -7.46 4.32 -11.30
CA ARG A 197 -8.82 4.52 -11.81
C ARG A 197 -8.87 5.72 -12.75
N THR A 198 -8.22 5.57 -13.90
CA THR A 198 -8.05 6.65 -14.89
C THR A 198 -9.00 6.50 -16.06
N ASP A 199 -9.38 7.61 -16.68
CA ASP A 199 -10.24 7.58 -17.87
C ASP A 199 -9.52 7.00 -19.09
N TYR A 200 -8.22 7.26 -19.22
CA TYR A 200 -7.41 6.80 -20.35
C TYR A 200 -6.29 5.86 -19.90
N GLN A 201 -6.13 4.77 -20.64
CA GLN A 201 -5.10 3.76 -20.36
C GLN A 201 -3.67 4.33 -20.39
N HIS A 202 -3.43 5.39 -21.15
CA HIS A 202 -2.10 6.03 -21.24
C HIS A 202 -1.65 6.70 -19.95
N PHE A 203 -2.57 6.96 -19.03
CA PHE A 203 -2.28 7.49 -17.70
C PHE A 203 -2.44 6.41 -16.62
N SER A 204 -2.73 5.15 -16.97
CA SER A 204 -2.97 4.12 -15.96
C SER A 204 -1.69 3.71 -15.24
N GLY A 205 -1.80 3.57 -13.92
CA GLY A 205 -0.78 2.96 -13.08
C GLY A 205 0.52 3.76 -13.09
N THR A 206 1.62 3.06 -13.35
CA THR A 206 2.98 3.64 -13.37
C THR A 206 3.27 4.55 -14.56
N ARG A 207 2.30 4.81 -15.44
CA ARG A 207 2.44 5.75 -16.58
C ARG A 207 2.31 7.20 -16.12
N VAL A 208 3.22 7.60 -15.25
CA VAL A 208 3.32 8.94 -14.65
C VAL A 208 4.58 9.65 -15.14
N VAL A 209 4.77 10.91 -14.75
CA VAL A 209 6.03 11.62 -15.01
C VAL A 209 7.19 10.92 -14.29
N LEU A 210 8.34 10.85 -14.95
CA LEU A 210 9.46 10.01 -14.52
C LEU A 210 9.94 10.36 -13.10
N ASP A 211 9.99 11.65 -12.76
CA ASP A 211 10.37 12.20 -11.45
C ASP A 211 9.58 11.63 -10.27
N PHE A 212 8.41 11.05 -10.55
CA PHE A 212 7.45 10.57 -9.56
C PHE A 212 7.22 9.05 -9.63
N ALA A 213 7.56 8.40 -10.74
CA ALA A 213 7.20 7.01 -11.05
C ALA A 213 7.69 5.99 -10.01
N GLU A 214 8.87 6.23 -9.43
CA GLU A 214 9.48 5.35 -8.43
C GLU A 214 9.01 5.65 -6.99
N THR A 215 8.18 6.67 -6.78
CA THR A 215 7.72 7.05 -5.43
C THR A 215 6.90 5.94 -4.75
N PRO A 216 5.91 5.32 -5.42
CA PRO A 216 5.17 4.20 -4.82
C PRO A 216 6.07 3.03 -4.46
N SER A 217 6.98 2.60 -5.34
CA SER A 217 7.86 1.46 -5.07
C SER A 217 8.80 1.73 -3.89
N ASN A 218 9.44 2.90 -3.85
CA ASN A 218 10.29 3.30 -2.71
C ASN A 218 9.50 3.45 -1.40
N LEU A 219 8.23 3.87 -1.45
CA LEU A 219 7.37 3.90 -0.27
C LEU A 219 7.13 2.49 0.29
N PHE A 220 6.90 1.50 -0.57
CA PHE A 220 6.67 0.13 -0.13
C PHE A 220 7.94 -0.55 0.38
N GLU A 221 9.15 -0.09 0.04
CA GLU A 221 10.39 -0.56 0.69
C GLU A 221 10.35 -0.34 2.21
N TYR A 222 9.78 0.77 2.71
CA TYR A 222 9.67 1.00 4.15
C TYR A 222 8.86 -0.08 4.87
N TYR A 223 7.80 -0.60 4.24
CA TYR A 223 7.01 -1.71 4.78
C TYR A 223 7.85 -2.98 4.95
N ALA A 224 8.82 -3.22 4.07
CA ALA A 224 9.73 -4.36 4.18
C ALA A 224 10.65 -4.25 5.41
N TRP A 225 10.88 -3.05 5.96
CA TRP A 225 11.74 -2.82 7.11
C TRP A 225 10.99 -2.64 8.44
N ASP A 226 9.66 -2.48 8.44
CA ASP A 226 8.88 -2.27 9.67
C ASP A 226 8.56 -3.60 10.37
N TYR A 227 8.95 -3.72 11.65
CA TYR A 227 8.70 -4.92 12.46
C TYR A 227 7.22 -5.30 12.53
N ARG A 228 6.30 -4.34 12.62
CA ARG A 228 4.86 -4.60 12.74
C ARG A 228 4.28 -5.22 11.48
N VAL A 229 4.89 -4.92 10.33
CA VAL A 229 4.56 -5.50 9.03
C VAL A 229 5.23 -6.87 8.91
N LEU A 230 6.55 -6.95 9.12
CA LEU A 230 7.32 -8.18 9.01
C LEU A 230 6.74 -9.32 9.88
N ARG A 231 6.36 -9.03 11.13
CA ARG A 231 5.80 -10.04 12.05
C ARG A 231 4.50 -10.68 11.57
N LYS A 232 3.82 -10.12 10.56
CA LYS A 232 2.58 -10.69 10.00
C LYS A 232 2.87 -11.92 9.12
N PHE A 233 4.01 -11.94 8.43
CA PHE A 233 4.31 -12.98 7.44
C PHE A 233 5.66 -13.68 7.68
N ALA A 234 6.65 -13.00 8.25
CA ALA A 234 7.96 -13.57 8.52
C ALA A 234 7.89 -14.49 9.75
N LYS A 235 7.87 -15.79 9.50
CA LYS A 235 7.82 -16.85 10.52
C LYS A 235 8.96 -17.83 10.30
N HIS A 236 9.50 -18.37 11.39
CA HIS A 236 10.47 -19.45 11.31
C HIS A 236 9.82 -20.68 10.66
N ASN A 237 10.46 -21.26 9.64
CA ASN A 237 9.89 -22.35 8.84
C ASN A 237 9.50 -23.57 9.69
N LEU A 238 10.34 -23.95 10.66
CA LEU A 238 10.08 -25.12 11.53
C LEU A 238 9.15 -24.82 12.72
N THR A 239 9.43 -23.77 13.51
CA THR A 239 8.69 -23.50 14.75
C THR A 239 7.42 -22.68 14.53
N GLY A 240 7.31 -21.96 13.42
CA GLY A 240 6.21 -21.03 13.14
C GLY A 240 6.29 -19.71 13.92
N ASP A 241 7.33 -19.51 14.74
CA ASP A 241 7.50 -18.32 15.55
C ASP A 241 7.68 -17.07 14.67
N PRO A 242 7.04 -15.94 15.00
CA PRO A 242 7.24 -14.70 14.26
C PRO A 242 8.67 -14.19 14.43
N ILE A 243 9.15 -13.45 13.43
CA ILE A 243 10.47 -12.79 13.48
C ILE A 243 10.63 -11.98 14.79
N PRO A 244 11.73 -12.16 15.55
CA PRO A 244 11.96 -11.38 16.76
C PRO A 244 12.22 -9.90 16.46
N GLU A 245 11.62 -9.00 17.25
CA GLU A 245 11.81 -7.55 17.10
C GLU A 245 13.28 -7.12 17.18
N LYS A 246 14.04 -7.72 18.12
CA LYS A 246 15.47 -7.47 18.29
C LYS A 246 16.29 -7.82 17.03
N LEU A 247 15.85 -8.84 16.27
CA LEU A 247 16.50 -9.20 15.01
C LEU A 247 16.25 -8.11 13.94
N VAL A 248 15.02 -7.62 13.84
CA VAL A 248 14.67 -6.51 12.94
C VAL A 248 15.45 -5.24 13.27
N GLN A 249 15.54 -4.88 14.56
CA GLN A 249 16.37 -3.75 15.01
C GLN A 249 17.84 -3.90 14.63
N SER A 250 18.39 -5.12 14.72
CA SER A 250 19.77 -5.41 14.33
C SER A 250 19.97 -5.29 12.81
N LEU A 251 18.99 -5.73 12.01
CA LEU A 251 19.00 -5.56 10.55
C LEU A 251 18.98 -4.09 10.14
N ILE A 252 18.12 -3.29 10.76
CA ILE A 252 18.04 -1.83 10.52
C ILE A 252 19.37 -1.16 10.92
N GLY A 253 19.96 -1.55 12.06
CA GLY A 253 21.27 -1.05 12.49
C GLY A 253 22.37 -1.34 11.45
N ALA A 254 22.39 -2.54 10.88
CA ALA A 254 23.33 -2.91 9.84
C ALA A 254 23.11 -2.13 8.53
N LYS A 255 21.85 -1.88 8.14
CA LYS A 255 21.50 -1.02 6.99
C LYS A 255 22.03 0.40 7.17
N ASN A 256 21.81 0.98 8.35
CA ASN A 256 22.14 2.38 8.63
C ASN A 256 23.65 2.65 8.69
N MET A 257 24.46 1.63 9.00
CA MET A 257 25.92 1.75 9.04
C MET A 257 26.55 2.23 7.72
N PHE A 258 25.92 1.97 6.57
CA PHE A 258 26.42 2.34 5.25
C PHE A 258 25.46 3.24 4.46
N ALA A 259 24.46 3.86 5.12
CA ALA A 259 23.44 4.66 4.44
C ALA A 259 24.03 5.82 3.62
N ALA A 260 25.02 6.55 4.17
CA ALA A 260 25.68 7.65 3.47
C ALA A 260 26.44 7.18 2.22
N THR A 261 27.11 6.03 2.32
CA THR A 261 27.83 5.39 1.21
C THR A 261 26.87 4.96 0.10
N GLU A 262 25.72 4.40 0.48
CA GLU A 262 24.68 4.03 -0.47
C GLU A 262 24.09 5.25 -1.17
N LEU A 263 23.78 6.32 -0.43
CA LEU A 263 23.31 7.57 -1.02
C LEU A 263 24.33 8.19 -1.98
N GLN A 264 25.61 8.25 -1.59
CA GLN A 264 26.68 8.75 -2.46
C GLN A 264 26.75 7.96 -3.77
N ARG A 265 26.54 6.63 -3.71
CA ARG A 265 26.47 5.77 -4.90
C ARG A 265 25.29 6.15 -5.81
N GLN A 266 24.10 6.37 -5.25
CA GLN A 266 22.93 6.79 -6.03
C GLN A 266 23.11 8.18 -6.66
N VAL A 267 23.70 9.13 -5.92
CA VAL A 267 24.09 10.45 -6.46
C VAL A 267 25.08 10.30 -7.61
N PHE A 268 26.10 9.48 -7.45
CA PHE A 268 27.08 9.21 -8.50
C PHE A 268 26.44 8.62 -9.77
N TYR A 269 25.48 7.69 -9.64
CA TYR A 269 24.76 7.14 -10.78
C TYR A 269 23.91 8.19 -11.50
N ALA A 270 23.22 9.06 -10.75
CA ALA A 270 22.48 10.18 -11.34
C ALA A 270 23.41 11.17 -12.07
N LEU A 271 24.58 11.46 -11.51
CA LEU A 271 25.58 12.33 -12.15
C LEU A 271 26.13 11.75 -13.45
N ILE A 272 26.43 10.44 -13.48
CA ILE A 272 26.85 9.77 -14.73
C ILE A 272 25.75 9.89 -15.78
N ASP A 273 24.52 9.56 -15.40
CA ASP A 273 23.38 9.61 -16.31
C ASP A 273 23.17 11.01 -16.89
N GLN A 274 23.18 12.06 -16.06
CA GLN A 274 23.06 13.44 -16.52
C GLN A 274 24.25 13.85 -17.41
N ALA A 275 25.48 13.53 -17.02
CA ALA A 275 26.67 13.92 -17.77
C ALA A 275 26.68 13.28 -19.18
N LEU A 276 26.33 12.00 -19.28
CA LEU A 276 26.33 11.29 -20.56
C LEU A 276 25.20 11.75 -21.51
N HIS A 277 24.06 12.21 -20.97
CA HIS A 277 22.93 12.68 -21.78
C HIS A 277 22.90 14.19 -22.07
N THR A 278 23.74 14.97 -21.39
CA THR A 278 23.90 16.42 -21.64
C THR A 278 25.17 16.74 -22.44
N MET A 279 26.03 15.74 -22.65
CA MET A 279 27.26 15.91 -23.41
C MET A 279 26.95 16.31 -24.86
N GLN A 280 27.64 17.36 -25.33
CA GLN A 280 27.52 17.79 -26.71
C GLN A 280 28.16 16.75 -27.65
N PRO A 281 27.56 16.45 -28.82
CA PRO A 281 28.13 15.49 -29.78
C PRO A 281 29.55 15.83 -30.26
N SER A 282 29.94 17.10 -30.17
CA SER A 282 31.28 17.58 -30.51
C SER A 282 32.33 17.39 -29.39
N SER A 283 31.94 16.84 -28.24
CA SER A 283 32.86 16.53 -27.15
C SER A 283 33.86 15.46 -27.57
N VAL A 284 35.15 15.72 -27.36
CA VAL A 284 36.24 14.79 -27.65
C VAL A 284 36.48 13.81 -26.48
N LYS A 285 35.86 14.03 -25.31
CA LYS A 285 36.02 13.14 -24.15
C LYS A 285 35.22 11.85 -24.34
N ASP A 286 35.90 10.73 -24.17
CA ASP A 286 35.27 9.42 -24.14
C ASP A 286 34.48 9.19 -22.83
N THR A 287 33.53 8.26 -22.86
CA THR A 287 32.64 7.97 -21.73
C THR A 287 33.38 7.41 -20.50
N VAL A 288 34.51 6.72 -20.69
CA VAL A 288 35.31 6.15 -19.60
C VAL A 288 35.95 7.27 -18.79
N SER A 289 36.56 8.23 -19.48
CA SER A 289 37.18 9.40 -18.85
C SER A 289 36.18 10.21 -18.03
N ILE A 290 34.96 10.40 -18.54
CA ILE A 290 33.88 11.11 -17.82
C ILE A 290 33.50 10.38 -16.54
N VAL A 291 33.25 9.07 -16.62
CA VAL A 291 32.90 8.25 -15.45
C VAL A 291 34.04 8.25 -14.42
N ALA A 292 35.29 8.20 -14.88
CA ALA A 292 36.46 8.25 -14.01
C ALA A 292 36.61 9.61 -13.30
N ASP A 293 36.39 10.71 -14.01
CA ASP A 293 36.39 12.07 -13.45
C ASP A 293 35.31 12.22 -12.38
N LEU A 294 34.05 11.90 -12.71
CA LEU A 294 32.94 11.97 -11.78
C LEU A 294 33.16 11.10 -10.54
N LYS A 295 33.75 9.92 -10.70
CA LYS A 295 34.01 9.02 -9.58
C LYS A 295 35.05 9.59 -8.62
N ARG A 296 36.10 10.21 -9.16
CA ARG A 296 37.14 10.90 -8.37
C ARG A 296 36.61 12.13 -7.65
N GLU A 297 35.71 12.89 -8.29
CA GLU A 297 35.19 14.14 -7.75
C GLU A 297 34.12 13.91 -6.67
N HIS A 298 33.20 12.97 -6.89
CA HIS A 298 31.99 12.84 -6.08
C HIS A 298 31.94 11.62 -5.16
N THR A 299 32.95 10.74 -5.21
CA THR A 299 33.00 9.55 -4.35
C THR A 299 34.31 9.43 -3.60
N SER A 300 34.28 8.74 -2.46
CA SER A 300 35.49 8.44 -1.68
C SER A 300 36.34 7.32 -2.31
N TRP A 301 35.96 6.81 -3.48
CA TRP A 301 36.61 5.68 -4.13
C TRP A 301 37.25 6.08 -5.46
N LYS A 302 38.41 5.50 -5.74
CA LYS A 302 39.07 5.71 -7.02
C LYS A 302 38.40 4.90 -8.11
N TYR A 303 38.39 5.47 -9.31
CA TYR A 303 38.14 4.70 -10.53
C TYR A 303 39.19 3.58 -10.68
N VAL A 304 38.77 2.41 -11.17
CA VAL A 304 39.67 1.29 -11.42
C VAL A 304 39.94 1.24 -12.92
N GLU A 305 41.19 1.47 -13.31
CA GLU A 305 41.62 1.47 -14.71
C GLU A 305 41.31 0.13 -15.41
N GLY A 306 40.95 0.21 -16.69
CA GLY A 306 40.55 -0.96 -17.49
C GLY A 306 39.14 -1.50 -17.21
N THR A 307 38.36 -0.87 -16.33
CA THR A 307 36.94 -1.20 -16.15
C THR A 307 36.04 -0.38 -17.08
N HIS A 308 34.79 -0.81 -17.26
CA HIS A 308 33.78 -0.11 -18.07
C HIS A 308 32.39 -0.31 -17.44
N TRP A 309 32.25 0.05 -16.17
CA TRP A 309 31.04 -0.27 -15.40
C TRP A 309 29.75 0.28 -16.04
N HIS A 310 29.80 1.50 -16.57
CA HIS A 310 28.66 2.18 -17.20
C HIS A 310 28.09 1.43 -18.41
N THR A 311 28.89 0.60 -19.11
CA THR A 311 28.39 -0.19 -20.24
C THR A 311 27.48 -1.33 -19.81
N ARG A 312 27.43 -1.65 -18.51
CA ARG A 312 26.51 -2.62 -17.90
C ARG A 312 25.33 -1.95 -17.19
N PHE A 313 25.30 -0.62 -17.16
CA PHE A 313 24.27 0.13 -16.48
C PHE A 313 23.09 0.39 -17.43
N SER A 314 22.18 -0.58 -17.50
CA SER A 314 21.05 -0.59 -18.45
C SER A 314 20.13 0.62 -18.32
N HIS A 315 20.06 1.23 -17.12
CA HIS A 315 19.26 2.43 -16.87
C HIS A 315 19.67 3.63 -17.72
N LEU A 316 20.92 3.70 -18.20
CA LEU A 316 21.34 4.73 -19.14
C LEU A 316 20.56 4.67 -20.46
N VAL A 317 19.98 3.52 -20.81
CA VAL A 317 19.20 3.34 -22.05
C VAL A 317 17.71 3.40 -21.76
N THR A 318 17.23 2.71 -20.73
CA THR A 318 15.79 2.59 -20.45
C THR A 318 15.23 3.77 -19.65
N TYR A 319 16.07 4.46 -18.88
CA TYR A 319 15.75 5.59 -18.01
C TYR A 319 16.66 6.80 -18.31
N GLY A 320 17.23 6.86 -19.51
CA GLY A 320 18.27 7.84 -19.87
C GLY A 320 17.86 9.28 -19.55
N ALA A 321 18.78 10.02 -18.94
CA ALA A 321 18.59 11.37 -18.41
C ALA A 321 17.59 11.48 -17.24
N GLY A 322 17.15 10.37 -16.65
CA GLY A 322 16.13 10.32 -15.61
C GLY A 322 16.50 9.54 -14.36
N TYR A 323 17.75 9.10 -14.19
CA TYR A 323 18.14 8.27 -13.02
C TYR A 323 18.02 9.02 -11.68
N TYR A 324 18.10 10.36 -11.69
CA TYR A 324 17.87 11.17 -10.49
C TYR A 324 16.48 10.96 -9.87
N SER A 325 15.51 10.44 -10.65
CA SER A 325 14.15 10.16 -10.17
C SER A 325 14.12 9.18 -9.00
N TYR A 326 15.10 8.26 -8.89
CA TYR A 326 15.23 7.38 -7.71
C TYR A 326 15.52 8.16 -6.43
N LEU A 327 16.37 9.20 -6.49
CA LEU A 327 16.64 10.07 -5.34
C LEU A 327 15.40 10.90 -4.98
N TYR A 328 14.67 11.37 -5.99
CA TYR A 328 13.43 12.12 -5.76
C TYR A 328 12.36 11.25 -5.11
N ALA A 329 12.17 10.04 -5.62
CA ALA A 329 11.28 9.04 -5.07
C ALA A 329 11.62 8.71 -3.61
N LYS A 330 12.91 8.58 -3.26
CA LYS A 330 13.32 8.39 -1.85
C LYS A 330 12.93 9.56 -0.96
N CYS A 331 13.08 10.80 -1.44
CA CYS A 331 12.66 11.98 -0.67
C CYS A 331 11.14 11.99 -0.45
N PHE A 332 10.35 11.80 -1.50
CA PHE A 332 8.90 11.75 -1.40
C PHE A 332 8.42 10.58 -0.53
N ALA A 333 8.99 9.39 -0.71
CA ALA A 333 8.68 8.20 0.09
C ALA A 333 8.98 8.42 1.58
N ALA A 334 10.13 9.00 1.93
CA ALA A 334 10.48 9.33 3.30
C ALA A 334 9.45 10.28 3.93
N THR A 335 9.06 11.35 3.21
CA THR A 335 8.05 12.30 3.71
C THR A 335 6.68 11.65 3.88
N ILE A 336 6.22 10.82 2.93
CA ILE A 336 4.95 10.08 3.05
C ILE A 336 4.99 9.12 4.23
N TRP A 337 6.09 8.37 4.37
CA TRP A 337 6.25 7.42 5.45
C TRP A 337 6.19 8.11 6.82
N GLN A 338 7.03 9.12 7.04
CA GLN A 338 7.13 9.80 8.34
C GLN A 338 5.83 10.51 8.73
N LYS A 339 5.16 11.18 7.79
CA LYS A 339 3.95 11.95 8.10
C LYS A 339 2.70 11.10 8.26
N MET A 340 2.62 9.94 7.59
CA MET A 340 1.35 9.19 7.52
C MET A 340 1.41 7.75 8.03
N LEU A 341 2.56 7.08 7.89
CA LEU A 341 2.64 5.62 8.02
C LEU A 341 3.52 5.17 9.19
N GLN A 342 4.48 5.99 9.61
CA GLN A 342 5.43 5.62 10.65
C GLN A 342 4.75 5.34 12.00
N GLN A 343 3.70 6.09 12.35
CA GLN A 343 2.97 5.86 13.59
C GLN A 343 2.20 4.53 13.57
N ASP A 344 1.52 4.22 12.48
CA ASP A 344 0.81 2.96 12.27
C ASP A 344 0.75 2.58 10.78
N PRO A 345 1.68 1.73 10.29
CA PRO A 345 1.76 1.37 8.88
C PRO A 345 0.59 0.47 8.45
N LEU A 346 -0.15 -0.10 9.41
CA LEU A 346 -1.31 -0.96 9.17
C LEU A 346 -2.65 -0.21 9.31
N SER A 347 -2.61 1.12 9.46
CA SER A 347 -3.81 1.95 9.61
C SER A 347 -4.73 1.86 8.38
N PRO A 348 -6.00 1.41 8.53
CA PRO A 348 -6.96 1.39 7.43
C PRO A 348 -7.25 2.77 6.86
N ALA A 349 -7.26 3.81 7.70
CA ALA A 349 -7.46 5.19 7.29
C ALA A 349 -6.30 5.68 6.42
N ALA A 350 -5.05 5.40 6.82
CA ALA A 350 -3.87 5.76 6.03
C ALA A 350 -3.83 4.98 4.70
N GLY A 351 -4.17 3.68 4.70
CA GLY A 351 -4.29 2.88 3.49
C GLY A 351 -5.36 3.41 2.52
N SER A 352 -6.52 3.84 3.06
CA SER A 352 -7.58 4.47 2.26
C SER A 352 -7.14 5.80 1.65
N ALA A 353 -6.36 6.60 2.39
CA ALA A 353 -5.77 7.83 1.87
C ALA A 353 -4.72 7.55 0.79
N LEU A 354 -3.82 6.58 0.98
CA LEU A 354 -2.87 6.15 -0.06
C LEU A 354 -3.58 5.69 -1.33
N ARG A 355 -4.66 4.92 -1.22
CA ARG A 355 -5.45 4.51 -2.38
C ARG A 355 -6.08 5.71 -3.08
N SER A 356 -6.87 6.49 -2.36
CA SER A 356 -7.75 7.52 -2.93
C SER A 356 -7.05 8.84 -3.27
N LYS A 357 -5.95 9.20 -2.60
CA LYS A 357 -5.27 10.47 -2.85
C LYS A 357 -3.99 10.32 -3.65
N PHE A 358 -3.42 9.12 -3.71
CA PHE A 358 -2.12 8.86 -4.32
C PHE A 358 -2.22 7.88 -5.48
N LEU A 359 -2.48 6.59 -5.22
CA LEU A 359 -2.37 5.54 -6.24
C LEU A 359 -3.49 5.56 -7.29
N GLN A 360 -4.72 5.96 -6.93
CA GLN A 360 -5.85 5.88 -7.87
C GLN A 360 -5.69 6.80 -9.09
N HIS A 361 -4.87 7.84 -8.99
CA HIS A 361 -4.79 8.85 -10.03
C HIS A 361 -3.91 8.43 -11.22
N GLY A 362 -3.04 7.43 -11.04
CA GLY A 362 -2.00 7.12 -12.03
C GLY A 362 -1.28 8.39 -12.48
N GLY A 363 -1.13 8.56 -13.79
CA GLY A 363 -0.55 9.73 -14.44
C GLY A 363 -1.55 10.81 -14.81
N ALA A 364 -2.82 10.69 -14.40
CA ALA A 364 -3.87 11.62 -14.82
C ALA A 364 -3.94 12.90 -13.97
N LYS A 365 -3.11 13.01 -12.92
CA LYS A 365 -3.08 14.16 -12.00
C LYS A 365 -1.64 14.59 -11.74
N ASP A 366 -1.41 15.91 -11.66
CA ASP A 366 -0.08 16.50 -11.40
C ASP A 366 0.46 15.99 -10.04
N PRO A 367 1.70 15.47 -9.98
CA PRO A 367 2.29 14.94 -8.75
C PRO A 367 2.33 15.95 -7.59
N THR A 368 2.49 17.24 -7.88
CA THR A 368 2.47 18.29 -6.86
C THR A 368 1.12 18.34 -6.16
N VAL A 369 0.03 18.21 -6.93
CA VAL A 369 -1.33 18.20 -6.38
C VAL A 369 -1.57 16.93 -5.59
N ILE A 370 -1.12 15.78 -6.11
CA ILE A 370 -1.18 14.49 -5.40
C ILE A 370 -0.46 14.58 -4.04
N LEU A 371 0.79 15.03 -4.04
CA LEU A 371 1.62 15.11 -2.83
C LEU A 371 1.06 16.13 -1.83
N ASN A 372 0.62 17.31 -2.28
CA ASN A 372 0.06 18.31 -1.38
C ASN A 372 -1.25 17.84 -0.71
N ASP A 373 -2.11 17.13 -1.43
CA ASP A 373 -3.36 16.57 -0.87
C ASP A 373 -3.08 15.41 0.10
N LEU A 374 -2.00 14.66 -0.13
CA LEU A 374 -1.62 13.51 0.68
C LEU A 374 -0.91 13.91 1.98
N VAL A 375 0.13 14.75 1.89
CA VAL A 375 1.08 15.03 3.00
C VAL A 375 1.23 16.53 3.33
N GLY A 376 0.40 17.38 2.74
CA GLY A 376 0.38 18.82 2.95
C GLY A 376 1.37 19.59 2.07
N ASN A 377 1.39 20.92 2.24
CA ASN A 377 2.24 21.80 1.45
C ASN A 377 3.74 21.66 1.78
N CYS A 378 4.59 22.24 0.93
CA CYS A 378 6.06 22.29 1.07
C CYS A 378 6.81 20.96 0.80
N VAL A 379 6.16 19.96 0.22
CA VAL A 379 6.83 18.70 -0.19
C VAL A 379 7.55 18.83 -1.52
N VAL A 380 7.12 19.80 -2.34
CA VAL A 380 7.64 20.04 -3.69
C VAL A 380 7.89 21.53 -3.89
N ARG A 381 9.02 21.86 -4.53
CA ARG A 381 9.27 23.17 -5.15
C ARG A 381 9.25 23.02 -6.67
N LYS A 382 8.54 23.90 -7.38
CA LYS A 382 8.56 23.92 -8.85
C LYS A 382 9.76 24.75 -9.34
N GLN A 383 10.53 24.20 -10.27
CA GLN A 383 11.65 24.92 -10.92
C GLN A 383 11.73 24.53 -12.40
N ASN A 384 11.74 25.51 -13.30
CA ASN A 384 11.89 25.32 -14.76
C ASN A 384 10.92 24.28 -15.37
N GLY A 385 9.69 24.17 -14.84
CA GLY A 385 8.69 23.19 -15.30
C GLY A 385 8.82 21.79 -14.68
N GLY A 386 9.90 21.51 -13.94
CA GLY A 386 10.07 20.30 -13.14
C GLY A 386 9.68 20.48 -11.68
N ILE A 387 9.74 19.38 -10.93
CA ILE A 387 9.53 19.33 -9.48
C ILE A 387 10.83 19.02 -8.76
N ILE A 388 11.05 19.62 -7.60
CA ILE A 388 12.20 19.30 -6.72
C ILE A 388 11.63 18.92 -5.36
N PRO A 389 11.98 17.74 -4.82
CA PRO A 389 11.51 17.32 -3.52
C PRO A 389 12.11 18.17 -2.40
N ASP A 390 11.35 18.33 -1.33
CA ASP A 390 11.94 18.66 -0.04
C ASP A 390 12.76 17.46 0.49
N ILE A 391 13.95 17.74 1.02
CA ILE A 391 14.90 16.71 1.45
C ILE A 391 14.90 16.50 2.96
N THR A 392 14.07 17.23 3.72
CA THR A 392 14.15 17.28 5.19
C THR A 392 13.92 15.90 5.80
N SER A 393 12.83 15.23 5.43
CA SER A 393 12.50 13.90 5.94
C SER A 393 13.62 12.88 5.68
N LEU A 394 14.13 12.83 4.44
CA LEU A 394 15.19 11.89 4.10
C LEU A 394 16.50 12.24 4.83
N GLY A 395 16.84 13.53 4.94
CA GLY A 395 18.06 13.95 5.61
C GLY A 395 18.00 13.75 7.13
N GLU A 396 16.84 13.88 7.77
CA GLU A 396 16.64 13.51 9.19
C GLU A 396 16.80 12.01 9.40
N GLU A 397 16.17 11.19 8.55
CA GLU A 397 16.32 9.73 8.57
C GLU A 397 17.78 9.28 8.44
N MET A 398 18.51 9.95 7.54
CA MET A 398 19.92 9.69 7.27
C MET A 398 20.88 10.42 8.21
N GLN A 399 20.38 11.19 9.18
CA GLN A 399 21.16 11.98 10.14
C GLN A 399 22.13 12.97 9.47
N LEU A 400 21.78 13.52 8.31
CA LEU A 400 22.62 14.43 7.53
C LEU A 400 22.72 15.84 8.12
N PHE A 401 21.72 16.25 8.92
CA PHE A 401 21.63 17.60 9.49
C PHE A 401 22.16 17.70 10.92
N ASN A 402 22.43 16.56 11.57
CA ASN A 402 23.00 16.53 12.91
C ASN A 402 24.52 16.34 12.80
N SER A 403 25.21 17.45 12.65
CA SER A 403 26.67 17.53 12.81
C SER A 403 27.01 18.86 13.48
N SER A 404 26.93 18.86 14.81
CA SER A 404 27.54 19.87 15.68
C SER A 404 28.19 19.15 16.86
#